data_AF-A0AAW8CP49-F1
#
_entry.id   AF-A0AAW8CP49-F1
#
_cell.length_a   1.000
_cell.length_b   1.000
_cell.length_c   1.000
_cell.angle_alpha   90.00
_cell.angle_beta   90.00
_cell.angle_gamma   90.00
#
_symmetry.space_group_name_H-M   'P 1'
#
loop_
_entity.id
_entity.type
_entity.pdbx_description
1 polymer ?
#
loop_
_entity_poly.entity_id
_entity_poly.type
_entity_poly.pdbx_seq_one_letter_code
_entity_poly.pdbx_strand_id
1 'polypeptide(L)'
;FAKYIRGHWEVENKAHWVLDVVFKEDDSTIYLGDGVENMAIIKRLGLNLARLHPTKNSMKSKLKSAGWSDEMRSELIFGVCD
;
A
#
# COMPACT_ATOMS: atom_id res chain seq x y z
N PHE A 1 -21.60 -19.09 6.45
CA PHE A 1 -21.16 -18.24 7.58
C PHE A 1 -19.64 -18.23 7.74
N ALA A 2 -18.97 -19.35 8.07
CA ALA A 2 -17.52 -19.40 8.28
C ALA A 2 -16.65 -18.95 7.08
N LYS A 3 -17.07 -19.23 5.83
CA LYS A 3 -16.36 -18.76 4.62
C LYS A 3 -16.34 -17.24 4.47
N TYR A 4 -17.44 -16.57 4.84
CA TYR A 4 -17.53 -15.12 4.79
C TYR A 4 -16.64 -14.46 5.84
N ILE A 5 -16.62 -15.00 7.07
CA ILE A 5 -15.72 -14.52 8.13
C ILE A 5 -14.26 -14.66 7.68
N ARG A 6 -13.85 -15.82 7.17
CA ARG A 6 -12.48 -16.04 6.69
C ARG A 6 -12.11 -15.10 5.54
N GLY A 7 -13.01 -14.87 4.59
CA GLY A 7 -12.79 -13.94 3.49
C GLY A 7 -12.67 -12.49 3.94
N HIS A 8 -13.46 -12.07 4.93
CA HIS A 8 -13.36 -10.73 5.52
C HIS A 8 -11.99 -10.51 6.19
N TRP A 9 -11.54 -11.45 7.02
CA TRP A 9 -10.21 -11.40 7.63
C TRP A 9 -9.07 -11.45 6.61
N GLU A 10 -9.25 -12.11 5.47
CA GLU A 10 -8.24 -12.15 4.42
C GLU A 10 -8.06 -10.79 3.73
N VAL A 11 -9.15 -10.04 3.55
CA VAL A 11 -9.12 -8.67 3.01
C VAL A 11 -8.45 -7.71 4.00
N GLU A 12 -8.85 -7.77 5.28
CA GLU A 12 -8.23 -6.98 6.34
C GLU A 12 -6.74 -7.29 6.50
N ASN A 13 -6.36 -8.56 6.57
CA ASN A 13 -4.96 -8.92 6.76
C ASN A 13 -4.05 -8.51 5.60
N LYS A 14 -4.54 -8.58 4.35
CA LYS A 14 -3.69 -8.28 3.19
C LYS A 14 -3.53 -6.78 2.97
N ALA A 15 -4.61 -6.02 3.09
CA ALA A 15 -4.63 -4.59 2.76
C ALA A 15 -4.63 -3.69 3.99
N HIS A 16 -5.56 -3.90 4.93
CA HIS A 16 -5.78 -3.02 6.07
C HIS A 16 -4.54 -2.94 6.97
N TRP A 17 -3.97 -4.09 7.37
CA TRP A 17 -2.76 -4.10 8.21
C TRP A 17 -1.59 -3.31 7.60
N VAL A 18 -1.41 -3.37 6.27
CA VAL A 18 -0.34 -2.61 5.61
C VAL A 18 -0.66 -1.11 5.61
N LEU A 19 -1.92 -0.72 5.41
CA LEU A 19 -2.34 0.67 5.48
C LEU A 19 -2.15 1.23 6.89
N ASP A 20 -2.55 0.49 7.92
CA ASP A 20 -2.47 0.94 9.30
C ASP A 20 -1.01 1.01 9.77
N VAL A 21 -0.20 -0.02 9.49
CA VAL A 21 1.16 -0.14 10.06
C VAL A 21 2.24 0.49 9.19
N VAL A 22 2.14 0.36 7.86
CA VAL A 22 3.18 0.89 6.95
C VAL A 22 2.89 2.33 6.55
N PHE A 23 1.62 2.65 6.27
CA PHE A 23 1.22 4.02 5.95
C PHE A 23 0.80 4.84 7.17
N LYS A 24 0.75 4.24 8.37
CA LYS A 24 0.34 4.93 9.61
C LYS A 24 -1.03 5.59 9.46
N GLU A 25 -1.98 4.86 8.87
CA GLU A 25 -3.31 5.39 8.60
C GLU A 25 -4.05 5.76 9.89
N ASP A 26 -3.94 4.95 10.94
CA ASP A 26 -4.53 5.24 12.26
C ASP A 26 -3.98 6.53 12.90
N ASP A 27 -2.71 6.86 12.64
CA ASP A 27 -2.06 8.08 13.15
C ASP A 27 -2.33 9.30 12.25
N SER A 28 -3.08 9.14 11.15
CA SER A 28 -3.25 10.21 10.15
C SER A 28 -4.17 11.31 10.66
N THR A 29 -3.68 12.55 10.64
CA THR A 29 -4.46 13.74 11.02
C THR A 29 -5.16 14.40 9.84
N ILE A 30 -5.30 13.70 8.71
CA ILE A 30 -6.03 14.18 7.55
C ILE A 30 -7.51 14.00 7.81
N TYR A 31 -8.27 15.09 7.92
CA TYR A 31 -9.72 15.05 8.16
C TYR A 31 -10.52 16.08 7.35
N LEU A 32 -9.85 16.99 6.64
CA LEU A 32 -10.50 18.12 5.97
C LEU A 32 -10.97 17.74 4.56
N GLY A 33 -12.25 18.01 4.29
CA GLY A 33 -12.87 17.78 2.98
C GLY A 33 -12.69 16.35 2.49
N ASP A 34 -12.39 16.19 1.20
CA ASP A 34 -12.19 14.88 0.57
C ASP A 34 -10.79 14.29 0.84
N GLY A 35 -10.02 14.87 1.77
CA GLY A 35 -8.64 14.47 2.05
C GLY A 35 -8.50 13.02 2.49
N VAL A 36 -9.45 12.52 3.30
CA VAL A 36 -9.45 11.13 3.78
C VAL A 36 -9.61 10.15 2.61
N GLU A 37 -10.62 10.38 1.76
CA GLU A 37 -10.92 9.51 0.62
C GLU A 37 -9.79 9.56 -0.43
N ASN A 38 -9.33 10.76 -0.79
CA ASN A 38 -8.24 10.95 -1.73
C ASN A 38 -6.96 10.24 -1.26
N MET A 39 -6.62 10.39 0.02
CA MET A 39 -5.44 9.74 0.59
C MET A 39 -5.60 8.21 0.63
N ALA A 40 -6.79 7.70 0.96
CA ALA A 40 -7.05 6.26 0.94
C ALA A 40 -6.86 5.65 -0.46
N ILE A 41 -7.30 6.36 -1.51
CA ILE A 41 -7.11 5.96 -2.91
C ILE A 41 -5.61 5.93 -3.25
N ILE A 42 -4.87 7.00 -2.93
CA ILE A 42 -3.42 7.08 -3.21
C ILE A 42 -2.65 5.98 -2.50
N LYS A 43 -2.91 5.73 -1.21
CA LYS A 43 -2.25 4.67 -0.45
C LYS A 43 -2.52 3.28 -1.04
N ARG A 44 -3.77 3.01 -1.43
CA ARG A 44 -4.14 1.75 -2.11
C ARG A 44 -3.46 1.60 -3.46
N LEU A 45 -3.35 2.68 -4.24
CA LEU A 45 -2.61 2.68 -5.50
C LEU A 45 -1.14 2.30 -5.27
N GLY A 46 -0.45 3.00 -4.36
CA GLY A 46 0.95 2.72 -4.03
C GLY A 46 1.17 1.29 -3.53
N LEU A 47 0.28 0.78 -2.67
CA LEU A 47 0.31 -0.60 -2.20
C LEU A 47 0.18 -1.61 -3.34
N ASN A 48 -0.74 -1.39 -4.28
CA ASN A 48 -0.95 -2.29 -5.40
C ASN A 48 0.24 -2.29 -6.36
N LEU A 49 0.83 -1.12 -6.66
CA LEU A 49 2.06 -1.03 -7.46
C LEU A 49 3.20 -1.81 -6.81
N ALA A 50 3.40 -1.63 -5.50
CA ALA A 50 4.43 -2.35 -4.76
C ALA A 50 4.21 -3.88 -4.70
N ARG A 51 2.96 -4.36 -4.79
CA ARG A 51 2.64 -5.79 -4.92
C ARG A 51 3.02 -6.36 -6.28
N LEU A 52 2.87 -5.57 -7.35
CA LEU A 52 3.19 -6.00 -8.72
C LEU A 52 4.70 -6.06 -8.96
N HIS A 53 5.49 -5.30 -8.20
CA HIS A 53 6.95 -5.29 -8.36
C HIS A 53 7.59 -6.66 -8.07
N PRO A 54 8.50 -7.16 -8.93
CA PRO A 54 9.04 -8.53 -8.86
C PRO A 54 9.95 -8.78 -7.65
N THR A 55 10.54 -7.74 -7.07
CA THR A 55 11.43 -7.89 -5.90
C THR A 55 10.73 -8.59 -4.74
N LYS A 56 11.41 -9.53 -4.07
CA LYS A 56 10.84 -10.32 -2.97
C LYS A 56 10.95 -9.65 -1.57
N ASN A 57 11.23 -8.35 -1.54
CA ASN A 57 11.35 -7.60 -0.29
C ASN A 57 10.00 -7.41 0.40
N SER A 58 10.02 -7.14 1.70
CA SER A 58 8.82 -6.81 2.47
C SER A 58 8.11 -5.57 1.91
N MET A 59 6.79 -5.48 2.09
CA MET A 59 6.01 -4.35 1.58
C MET A 59 6.51 -3.01 2.12
N LYS A 60 6.85 -2.97 3.43
CA LYS A 60 7.49 -1.82 4.08
C LYS A 60 8.80 -1.44 3.41
N SER A 61 9.64 -2.41 3.06
CA SER A 61 10.90 -2.14 2.38
C SER A 61 10.68 -1.60 0.97
N LYS A 62 9.77 -2.17 0.18
CA LYS A 62 9.48 -1.69 -1.18
C LYS A 62 9.00 -0.24 -1.17
N LEU A 63 8.01 0.06 -0.33
CA LEU A 63 7.44 1.40 -0.20
C LEU A 63 8.45 2.40 0.35
N LYS A 64 9.26 1.99 1.34
CA LYS A 64 10.33 2.83 1.87
C LYS A 64 11.38 3.11 0.80
N SER A 65 11.87 2.09 0.10
CA SER A 65 12.87 2.23 -0.98
C SER A 65 12.39 3.16 -2.09
N ALA A 66 11.13 3.09 -2.49
CA ALA A 66 10.55 4.01 -3.48
C ALA A 66 10.51 5.48 -3.02
N GLY A 67 10.57 5.74 -1.70
CA GLY A 67 10.75 7.09 -1.18
C GLY A 67 12.19 7.61 -1.25
N TRP A 68 13.19 6.71 -1.34
CA TRP A 68 14.62 7.07 -1.29
C TRP A 68 15.37 6.88 -2.61
N SER A 69 14.86 6.04 -3.51
CA SER A 69 15.51 5.68 -4.78
C SER A 69 14.61 6.03 -5.96
N ASP A 70 15.13 6.86 -6.86
CA ASP A 70 14.46 7.27 -8.09
C ASP A 70 14.22 6.08 -9.03
N GLU A 71 15.14 5.13 -9.05
CA GLU A 71 15.04 3.90 -9.84
C GLU A 71 13.87 3.04 -9.34
N MET A 72 13.87 2.66 -8.05
CA MET A 72 12.76 1.90 -7.45
C MET A 72 11.42 2.62 -7.64
N ARG A 73 11.40 3.95 -7.49
CA ARG A 73 10.19 4.74 -7.70
C ARG A 73 9.71 4.69 -9.15
N SER A 74 10.62 4.80 -10.11
CA SER A 74 10.31 4.74 -11.53
C SER A 74 9.82 3.34 -11.92
N GLU A 75 10.46 2.28 -11.43
CA GLU A 75 10.03 0.90 -11.64
C GLU A 75 8.62 0.64 -11.09
N LEU A 76 8.29 1.18 -9.92
CA LEU A 76 6.94 1.05 -9.36
C LEU A 76 5.87 1.78 -10.18
N ILE A 77 6.18 2.97 -10.72
CA ILE A 77 5.20 3.82 -11.42
C ILE A 77 5.04 3.40 -12.87
N PHE A 78 6.14 3.13 -13.56
CA PHE A 78 6.17 2.89 -15.01
C PHE A 78 6.37 1.42 -15.38
N GLY A 79 6.70 0.56 -14.42
CA GLY A 79 7.05 -0.83 -14.64
C GLY A 79 8.57 -1.03 -14.72
N VAL A 80 8.99 -2.28 -14.55
CA VAL A 80 10.41 -2.67 -14.67
C VAL A 80 10.76 -2.66 -16.15
N CYS A 81 11.74 -1.84 -16.53
CA CYS A 81 12.32 -1.89 -17.87
C CYS A 81 13.33 -3.05 -17.91
N ASP A 82 13.12 -4.01 -18.82
CA ASP A 82 14.10 -5.04 -19.16
C ASP A 82 15.37 -4.46 -19.80
#